data_AF-A0A938NQT5-F1
#
_entry.id   AF-A0A938NQT5-F1
#
_cell.length_a   1.000
_cell.length_b   1.000
_cell.length_c   1.000
_cell.angle_alpha   90.00
_cell.angle_beta   90.00
_cell.angle_gamma   90.00
#
_symmetry.space_group_name_H-M   'P 1'
#
loop_
_entity.id
_entity.type
_entity.pdbx_description
1 polymer ?
#
loop_
_entity_poly.entity_id
_entity_poly.type
_entity_poly.pdbx_seq_one_letter_code
_entity_poly.pdbx_strand_id
1 'polypeptide(L)'
;PPFIQRISPLGAMAGRDVDVQLFGVNLPVNQVKVKIGRTAPNPIPIRVETNGLFSNVRMLSVSSLADRPEVEPNNQLEQAYAVTNSVWINGTIEQAGDQDWYSFTGRKGEKKTVEISARRLGSPLDARLTLMNATQTVLAVNDDLEDKSSGLLTHHADARIDFTLPENGTYFVRLDDLQRKGGPEYAYRLSISKEKQDFQLRLVPSSVCVPQGGHALVTVQAIRTGGFTGEIQLSLSDAPEGIELQRAVIPEGASSVQMMIAASDRVEQQLIALEIEGEAQCDSKTQRRRAVPAEDRMQAFLYRHWVPANDFLVRVSPPKPVTVTLDLPVDGVFHARPGSEIVIPASLTSLDKTRKGIQLMLVDPPEWLTLKTANLPMRSGRIVLEVSPNAEPDDTATVLLQGVVRIDKLPSDPDYMISPKGVNKTAHDFTIDALSIRITN
;
A
#
# COMPACT_ATOMS: atom_id res chain seq x y z
N PRO A 1 -7.83 27.95 -16.73
CA PRO A 1 -8.53 26.69 -16.39
C PRO A 1 -9.39 26.92 -15.14
N PRO A 2 -10.51 26.19 -14.95
CA PRO A 2 -11.19 26.16 -13.65
C PRO A 2 -10.22 25.67 -12.56
N PHE A 3 -10.36 26.17 -11.33
CA PHE A 3 -9.55 25.71 -10.20
C PHE A 3 -10.38 25.69 -8.92
N ILE A 4 -10.49 24.51 -8.30
CA ILE A 4 -11.20 24.27 -7.04
C ILE A 4 -10.20 24.51 -5.90
N GLN A 5 -10.38 25.59 -5.16
CA GLN A 5 -9.58 25.92 -3.98
C GLN A 5 -9.94 25.00 -2.81
N ARG A 6 -11.23 24.84 -2.51
CA ARG A 6 -11.75 23.96 -1.44
C ARG A 6 -13.12 23.39 -1.80
N ILE A 7 -13.53 22.34 -1.11
CA ILE A 7 -14.87 21.77 -1.17
C ILE A 7 -15.50 21.77 0.24
N SER A 8 -16.82 21.77 0.32
CA SER A 8 -17.54 21.55 1.58
C SER A 8 -18.82 20.73 1.33
N PRO A 9 -19.10 19.67 2.12
CA PRO A 9 -18.24 19.13 3.18
C PRO A 9 -16.97 18.46 2.60
N LEU A 10 -15.99 18.15 3.46
CA LEU A 10 -14.80 17.38 3.07
C LEU A 10 -15.06 15.87 2.94
N GLY A 11 -16.18 15.39 3.49
CA GLY A 11 -16.59 14.00 3.32
C GLY A 11 -18.07 13.75 3.62
N ALA A 12 -18.48 12.52 3.37
CA ALA A 12 -19.85 12.08 3.52
C ALA A 12 -19.96 10.57 3.79
N MET A 13 -21.16 10.16 4.22
CA MET A 13 -21.47 8.77 4.55
C MET A 13 -21.77 7.96 3.28
N ALA A 14 -21.19 6.76 3.19
CA ALA A 14 -21.48 5.80 2.13
C ALA A 14 -22.97 5.43 2.09
N GLY A 15 -23.52 5.32 0.87
CA GLY A 15 -24.95 5.04 0.66
C GLY A 15 -25.86 6.27 0.77
N ARG A 16 -25.31 7.48 0.90
CA ARG A 16 -26.07 8.74 0.91
C ARG A 16 -25.48 9.73 -0.08
N ASP A 17 -26.31 10.19 -1.02
CA ASP A 17 -25.93 11.28 -1.91
C ASP A 17 -25.66 12.55 -1.10
N VAL A 18 -24.71 13.36 -1.57
CA VAL A 18 -24.32 14.61 -0.91
C VAL A 18 -24.17 15.71 -1.95
N ASP A 19 -24.61 16.92 -1.58
CA ASP A 19 -24.33 18.10 -2.38
C ASP A 19 -23.03 18.74 -1.90
N VAL A 20 -22.01 18.75 -2.77
CA VAL A 20 -20.68 19.30 -2.49
C VAL A 20 -20.60 20.71 -3.04
N GLN A 21 -20.43 21.68 -2.16
CA GLN A 21 -20.13 23.07 -2.52
C GLN A 21 -18.69 23.17 -3.00
N LEU A 22 -18.48 23.94 -4.07
CA LEU A 22 -17.18 24.20 -4.70
C LEU A 22 -16.83 25.67 -4.55
N PHE A 23 -15.64 25.95 -4.06
CA PHE A 23 -15.11 27.29 -3.95
C PHE A 23 -13.80 27.39 -4.73
N GLY A 24 -13.64 28.45 -5.51
CA GLY A 24 -12.47 28.61 -6.37
C GLY A 24 -12.68 29.64 -7.46
N VAL A 25 -11.86 29.56 -8.50
CA VAL A 25 -11.83 30.52 -9.60
C VAL A 25 -12.22 29.86 -10.92
N ASN A 26 -12.92 30.60 -11.78
CA ASN A 26 -13.37 30.15 -13.09
C ASN A 26 -14.21 28.85 -13.06
N LEU A 27 -14.91 28.59 -11.96
CA LEU A 27 -15.75 27.39 -11.82
C LEU A 27 -17.02 27.53 -12.69
N PRO A 28 -17.42 26.48 -13.42
CA PRO A 28 -18.65 26.49 -14.21
C PRO A 28 -19.90 26.35 -13.33
N VAL A 29 -19.74 25.77 -12.14
CA VAL A 29 -20.77 25.55 -11.13
C VAL A 29 -20.16 25.75 -9.75
N ASN A 30 -20.97 26.19 -8.79
CA ASN A 30 -20.58 26.32 -7.37
C ASN A 30 -20.98 25.11 -6.52
N GLN A 31 -21.65 24.11 -7.10
CA GLN A 31 -22.12 22.92 -6.40
C GLN A 31 -22.19 21.73 -7.35
N VAL A 32 -21.88 20.54 -6.84
CA VAL A 32 -22.03 19.26 -7.55
C VAL A 32 -22.75 18.27 -6.64
N LYS A 33 -23.79 17.61 -7.15
CA LYS A 33 -24.42 16.48 -6.47
C LYS A 33 -23.60 15.21 -6.72
N VAL A 34 -23.08 14.62 -5.67
CA VAL A 34 -22.27 13.40 -5.71
C VAL A 34 -23.12 12.23 -5.25
N LYS A 35 -23.25 11.22 -6.11
CA LYS A 35 -23.93 9.97 -5.76
C LYS A 35 -22.97 9.03 -5.06
N ILE A 36 -23.32 8.57 -3.86
CA ILE A 36 -22.43 7.73 -3.05
C ILE A 36 -23.12 6.39 -2.78
N GLY A 37 -22.73 5.37 -3.52
CA GLY A 37 -23.15 3.98 -3.26
C GLY A 37 -22.59 3.45 -1.93
N ARG A 38 -23.15 2.35 -1.41
CA ARG A 38 -22.65 1.69 -0.19
C ARG A 38 -21.22 1.14 -0.33
N THR A 39 -20.84 0.81 -1.56
CA THR A 39 -19.52 0.29 -1.94
C THR A 39 -18.74 1.33 -2.74
N ALA A 40 -19.07 2.62 -2.61
CA ALA A 40 -18.35 3.68 -3.29
C ALA A 40 -16.87 3.67 -2.90
N PRO A 41 -15.95 3.99 -3.84
CA PRO A 41 -14.54 4.12 -3.51
C PRO A 41 -14.34 5.25 -2.49
N ASN A 42 -13.28 5.12 -1.70
CA ASN A 42 -12.85 6.16 -0.77
C ASN A 42 -11.36 6.47 -1.00
N PRO A 43 -11.00 7.74 -1.27
CA PRO A 43 -11.88 8.90 -1.50
C PRO A 43 -12.51 8.92 -2.90
N ILE A 44 -13.52 9.75 -3.11
CA ILE A 44 -14.10 10.07 -4.42
C ILE A 44 -13.41 11.33 -4.98
N PRO A 45 -12.83 11.29 -6.19
CA PRO A 45 -12.26 12.47 -6.82
C PRO A 45 -13.36 13.40 -7.36
N ILE A 46 -13.28 14.68 -6.99
CA ILE A 46 -14.15 15.76 -7.46
C ILE A 46 -13.35 16.65 -8.43
N ARG A 47 -13.90 16.81 -9.64
CA ARG A 47 -13.37 17.70 -10.68
C ARG A 47 -14.51 18.32 -11.48
N VAL A 48 -14.27 19.49 -12.06
CA VAL A 48 -15.20 20.16 -12.99
C VAL A 48 -14.51 20.43 -14.32
N GLU A 49 -15.30 20.61 -15.37
CA GLU A 49 -14.82 20.90 -16.71
C GLU A 49 -15.50 22.17 -17.25
N THR A 50 -14.70 23.06 -17.84
CA THR A 50 -15.17 24.26 -18.53
C THR A 50 -14.44 24.39 -19.86
N ASN A 51 -15.16 24.40 -20.98
CA ASN A 51 -14.60 24.57 -22.33
C ASN A 51 -13.44 23.61 -22.65
N GLY A 52 -13.56 22.32 -22.28
CA GLY A 52 -12.51 21.32 -22.50
C GLY A 52 -11.32 21.42 -21.54
N LEU A 53 -11.34 22.32 -20.56
CA LEU A 53 -10.32 22.43 -19.51
C LEU A 53 -10.84 21.84 -18.21
N PHE A 54 -10.07 20.92 -17.62
CA PHE A 54 -10.36 20.33 -16.32
C PHE A 54 -9.79 21.17 -15.18
N SER A 55 -10.48 21.14 -14.04
CA SER A 55 -9.93 21.64 -12.79
C SER A 55 -8.87 20.70 -12.22
N ASN A 56 -8.14 21.18 -11.22
CA ASN A 56 -7.50 20.28 -10.27
C ASN A 56 -8.53 19.35 -9.60
N VAL A 57 -8.03 18.27 -8.99
CA VAL A 57 -8.85 17.31 -8.24
C VAL A 57 -8.90 17.71 -6.76
N ARG A 58 -10.07 17.57 -6.15
CA ARG A 58 -10.26 17.55 -4.70
C ARG A 58 -10.84 16.20 -4.28
N MET A 59 -10.40 15.68 -3.14
CA MET A 59 -10.83 14.37 -2.66
C MET A 59 -11.98 14.54 -1.68
N LEU A 60 -13.12 13.91 -1.96
CA LEU A 60 -14.23 13.78 -1.01
C LEU A 60 -14.06 12.46 -0.27
N SER A 61 -13.83 12.52 1.04
CA SER A 61 -13.66 11.30 1.84
C SER A 61 -15.01 10.63 2.11
N VAL A 62 -15.04 9.30 2.01
CA VAL A 62 -16.27 8.50 2.20
C VAL A 62 -16.08 7.54 3.37
N SER A 63 -17.05 7.46 4.27
CA SER A 63 -17.01 6.55 5.42
C SER A 63 -18.31 5.79 5.62
N SER A 64 -18.26 4.63 6.26
CA SER A 64 -19.46 3.93 6.74
C SER A 64 -20.05 4.54 8.02
N LEU A 65 -19.30 5.40 8.72
CA LEU A 65 -19.81 6.14 9.88
C LEU A 65 -20.69 7.31 9.43
N ALA A 66 -21.61 7.73 10.30
CA ALA A 66 -22.43 8.90 10.03
C ALA A 66 -21.59 10.17 10.03
N ASP A 67 -21.91 11.09 9.12
CA ASP A 67 -21.36 12.44 9.07
C ASP A 67 -22.29 13.43 9.76
N ARG A 68 -21.69 14.40 10.46
CA ARG A 68 -22.36 15.54 11.06
C ARG A 68 -21.56 16.82 10.78
N PRO A 69 -22.20 17.99 10.71
CA PRO A 69 -21.48 19.24 10.78
C PRO A 69 -21.00 19.48 12.23
N GLU A 70 -19.98 20.30 12.40
CA GLU A 70 -19.69 20.93 13.68
C GLU A 70 -20.85 21.84 14.14
N VAL A 71 -20.81 22.25 15.40
CA VAL A 71 -21.79 23.20 15.96
C VAL A 71 -21.03 24.27 16.71
N GLU A 72 -21.12 25.51 16.20
CA GLU A 72 -20.57 26.71 16.83
C GLU A 72 -21.57 27.39 17.78
N PRO A 73 -21.10 28.11 18.82
CA PRO A 73 -19.70 28.24 19.21
C PRO A 73 -19.21 26.98 19.94
N ASN A 74 -18.00 26.53 19.66
CA ASN A 74 -17.30 25.52 20.46
C ASN A 74 -15.86 25.95 20.82
N ASN A 75 -15.61 27.26 20.85
CA ASN A 75 -14.29 27.89 21.00
C ASN A 75 -13.69 27.80 22.41
N GLN A 76 -14.47 27.25 23.35
CA GLN A 76 -14.16 27.17 24.78
C GLN A 76 -14.57 25.80 25.33
N LEU A 77 -13.88 25.34 26.37
CA LEU A 77 -14.12 24.04 27.00
C LEU A 77 -15.58 23.87 27.46
N GLU A 78 -16.19 24.92 27.99
CA GLU A 78 -17.58 24.94 28.48
C GLU A 78 -18.60 24.79 27.34
N GLN A 79 -18.17 25.05 26.10
CA GLN A 79 -18.96 24.98 24.87
C GLN A 79 -18.66 23.71 24.06
N ALA A 80 -17.84 22.79 24.62
CA ALA A 80 -17.36 21.63 23.88
C ALA A 80 -18.50 20.80 23.27
N TYR A 81 -18.42 20.55 21.96
CA TYR A 81 -19.41 19.75 21.26
C TYR A 81 -19.36 18.30 21.73
N ALA A 82 -20.41 17.86 22.44
CA ALA A 82 -20.58 16.50 22.93
C ALA A 82 -20.77 15.45 21.81
N VAL A 83 -19.77 14.60 21.64
CA VAL A 83 -19.75 13.47 20.70
C VAL A 83 -20.17 12.19 21.42
N THR A 84 -21.38 11.73 21.11
CA THR A 84 -22.02 10.60 21.83
C THR A 84 -21.84 9.24 21.15
N ASN A 85 -21.47 9.21 19.86
CA ASN A 85 -21.31 8.00 19.06
C ASN A 85 -20.13 8.15 18.11
N SER A 86 -19.64 7.05 17.54
CA SER A 86 -18.63 7.10 16.47
C SER A 86 -19.21 7.76 15.22
N VAL A 87 -18.70 8.94 14.90
CA VAL A 87 -19.14 9.79 13.79
C VAL A 87 -17.94 10.51 13.20
N TRP A 88 -18.08 10.95 11.96
CA TRP A 88 -17.24 12.00 11.40
C TRP A 88 -17.93 13.35 11.57
N ILE A 89 -17.18 14.35 12.02
CA ILE A 89 -17.62 15.74 12.14
C ILE A 89 -16.89 16.54 11.06
N ASN A 90 -17.63 17.18 10.17
CA ASN A 90 -17.07 18.11 9.20
C ASN A 90 -17.07 19.49 9.83
N GLY A 91 -15.88 20.05 10.04
CA GLY A 91 -15.69 21.34 10.69
C GLY A 91 -14.71 22.24 9.97
N THR A 92 -14.51 23.46 10.48
CA THR A 92 -13.62 24.48 9.94
C THR A 92 -13.06 25.34 11.08
N ILE A 93 -11.73 25.46 11.15
CA ILE A 93 -11.08 26.47 12.00
C ILE A 93 -11.37 27.83 11.35
N GLU A 94 -12.40 28.55 11.79
CA GLU A 94 -13.03 29.63 11.02
C GLU A 94 -12.14 30.88 10.94
N GLN A 95 -11.31 31.10 11.95
CA GLN A 95 -10.45 32.27 12.07
C GLN A 95 -9.11 31.97 12.75
N ALA A 96 -8.17 32.90 12.64
CA ALA A 96 -6.86 32.75 13.28
C ALA A 96 -6.99 32.63 14.80
N GLY A 97 -6.34 31.61 15.37
CA GLY A 97 -6.35 31.33 16.81
C GLY A 97 -7.62 30.65 17.31
N ASP A 98 -8.51 30.24 16.42
CA ASP A 98 -9.70 29.46 16.74
C ASP A 98 -9.34 28.08 17.32
N GLN A 99 -10.21 27.57 18.19
CA GLN A 99 -9.97 26.35 18.96
C GLN A 99 -11.25 25.55 19.10
N ASP A 100 -11.34 24.43 18.41
CA ASP A 100 -12.59 23.68 18.43
C ASP A 100 -12.55 22.64 19.54
N TRP A 101 -13.48 22.76 20.49
CA TRP A 101 -13.58 21.86 21.63
C TRP A 101 -14.65 20.81 21.42
N TYR A 102 -14.27 19.57 21.70
CA TYR A 102 -15.14 18.40 21.64
C TYR A 102 -15.08 17.64 22.96
N SER A 103 -16.17 16.98 23.35
CA SER A 103 -16.20 16.14 24.53
C SER A 103 -16.80 14.77 24.25
N PHE A 104 -16.37 13.75 24.97
CA PHE A 104 -16.98 12.42 24.92
C PHE A 104 -16.86 11.73 26.28
N THR A 105 -17.74 10.75 26.52
CA THR A 105 -17.64 9.90 27.71
C THR A 105 -17.01 8.55 27.36
N GLY A 106 -16.25 8.00 28.30
CA GLY A 106 -15.60 6.72 28.13
C GLY A 106 -15.35 6.00 29.44
N ARG A 107 -14.98 4.72 29.34
CA ARG A 107 -14.71 3.85 30.48
C ARG A 107 -13.24 3.46 30.55
N LYS A 108 -12.76 3.19 31.75
CA LYS A 108 -11.41 2.67 32.00
C LYS A 108 -11.15 1.44 31.13
N GLY A 109 -10.02 1.45 30.44
CA GLY A 109 -9.58 0.37 29.55
C GLY A 109 -10.20 0.41 28.14
N GLU A 110 -11.17 1.29 27.87
CA GLU A 110 -11.63 1.47 26.49
C GLU A 110 -10.53 2.10 25.64
N LYS A 111 -10.34 1.55 24.43
CA LYS A 111 -9.44 2.13 23.43
C LYS A 111 -10.21 3.06 22.50
N LYS A 112 -9.71 4.27 22.34
CA LYS A 112 -10.30 5.32 21.50
C LYS A 112 -9.29 5.78 20.46
N THR A 113 -9.80 6.09 19.28
CA THR A 113 -9.05 6.79 18.24
C THR A 113 -9.69 8.15 18.05
N VAL A 114 -8.87 9.20 18.13
CA VAL A 114 -9.21 10.57 17.73
C VAL A 114 -8.37 10.88 16.50
N GLU A 115 -8.99 11.12 15.34
CA GLU A 115 -8.28 11.30 14.07
C GLU A 115 -8.81 12.51 13.31
N ILE A 116 -7.87 13.27 12.72
CA ILE A 116 -8.14 14.35 11.78
C ILE A 116 -7.84 13.89 10.35
N SER A 117 -8.74 14.25 9.44
CA SER A 117 -8.47 14.28 8.00
C SER A 117 -8.71 15.68 7.47
N ALA A 118 -7.62 16.41 7.22
CA ALA A 118 -7.64 17.76 6.68
C ALA A 118 -6.60 17.88 5.56
N ARG A 119 -5.31 17.81 5.90
CA ARG A 119 -4.19 17.93 4.97
C ARG A 119 -4.28 16.93 3.83
N ARG A 120 -4.61 15.66 4.12
CA ARG A 120 -4.81 14.62 3.10
C ARG A 120 -5.99 14.90 2.15
N LEU A 121 -6.91 15.78 2.53
CA LEU A 121 -8.06 16.23 1.74
C LEU A 121 -7.84 17.60 1.08
N GLY A 122 -6.61 18.15 1.17
CA GLY A 122 -6.21 19.41 0.55
C GLY A 122 -6.45 20.66 1.39
N SER A 123 -6.78 20.51 2.67
CA SER A 123 -6.84 21.62 3.63
C SER A 123 -5.43 22.11 3.99
N PRO A 124 -5.22 23.42 4.22
CA PRO A 124 -3.95 23.95 4.70
C PRO A 124 -3.77 23.83 6.22
N LEU A 125 -4.75 23.25 6.94
CA LEU A 125 -4.69 23.04 8.38
C LEU A 125 -3.47 22.21 8.77
N ASP A 126 -2.73 22.72 9.74
CA ASP A 126 -1.66 22.04 10.45
C ASP A 126 -2.22 21.58 11.80
N ALA A 127 -2.89 20.43 11.79
CA ALA A 127 -3.85 20.07 12.83
C ALA A 127 -3.14 19.61 14.10
N ARG A 128 -3.41 20.25 15.24
CA ARG A 128 -2.98 19.75 16.55
C ARG A 128 -4.16 19.26 17.38
N LEU A 129 -4.09 18.00 17.79
CA LEU A 129 -5.01 17.40 18.76
C LEU A 129 -4.41 17.42 20.16
N THR A 130 -5.20 17.85 21.15
CA THR A 130 -4.89 17.72 22.58
C THR A 130 -6.02 16.96 23.27
N LEU A 131 -5.73 15.78 23.82
CA LEU A 131 -6.66 14.97 24.62
C LEU A 131 -6.46 15.26 26.10
N MET A 132 -7.55 15.53 26.83
CA MET A 132 -7.57 15.84 28.26
C MET A 132 -8.62 15.02 29.01
N ASN A 133 -8.39 14.77 30.31
CA ASN A 133 -9.40 14.22 31.21
C ASN A 133 -10.33 15.32 31.77
N ALA A 134 -11.25 14.94 32.66
CA ALA A 134 -12.20 15.85 33.30
C ALA A 134 -11.55 16.94 34.17
N THR A 135 -10.33 16.69 34.70
CA THR A 135 -9.56 17.69 35.45
C THR A 135 -8.67 18.56 34.55
N GLN A 136 -8.90 18.51 33.23
CA GLN A 136 -8.13 19.24 32.20
C GLN A 136 -6.64 18.87 32.18
N THR A 137 -6.29 17.71 32.74
CA THR A 137 -4.94 17.16 32.64
C THR A 137 -4.76 16.62 31.23
N VAL A 138 -3.70 17.09 30.56
CA VAL A 138 -3.34 16.62 29.22
C VAL A 138 -2.86 15.17 29.30
N LEU A 139 -3.50 14.31 28.53
CA LEU A 139 -3.22 12.87 28.44
C LEU A 139 -2.37 12.53 27.22
N ALA A 140 -2.62 13.22 26.10
CA ALA A 140 -1.89 13.04 24.86
C ALA A 140 -1.98 14.29 23.97
N VAL A 141 -0.94 14.52 23.17
CA VAL A 141 -0.89 15.56 22.13
C VAL A 141 -0.29 14.94 20.88
N ASN A 142 -0.85 15.24 19.72
CA ASN A 142 -0.26 14.89 18.43
C ASN A 142 -0.64 15.95 17.39
N ASP A 143 0.30 16.29 16.53
CA ASP A 143 0.17 17.23 15.42
C ASP A 143 0.43 16.58 14.05
N ASP A 144 1.24 15.50 14.01
CA ASP A 144 1.56 14.80 12.77
C ASP A 144 1.33 13.29 12.84
N LEU A 145 0.76 12.74 11.76
CA LEU A 145 0.70 11.31 11.45
C LEU A 145 1.17 11.06 10.01
N GLU A 146 2.24 10.30 9.85
CA GLU A 146 2.61 9.75 8.54
C GLU A 146 1.53 8.76 8.07
N ASP A 147 0.88 9.09 6.95
CA ASP A 147 -0.08 8.19 6.29
C ASP A 147 0.54 7.66 4.99
N LYS A 148 1.13 6.46 5.08
CA LYS A 148 1.74 5.77 3.93
C LYS A 148 0.74 5.44 2.81
N SER A 149 -0.55 5.52 3.09
CA SER A 149 -1.59 5.35 2.07
C SER A 149 -1.72 6.59 1.18
N SER A 150 -1.33 7.76 1.69
CA SER A 150 -1.36 9.06 1.02
C SER A 150 -0.04 9.37 0.31
N GLY A 151 0.41 8.49 -0.60
CA GLY A 151 1.75 8.56 -1.22
C GLY A 151 2.06 9.78 -2.12
N LEU A 152 1.11 10.68 -2.34
CA LEU A 152 1.36 11.97 -3.00
C LEU A 152 1.50 13.14 -2.02
N LEU A 153 1.24 12.90 -0.73
CA LEU A 153 1.41 13.89 0.32
C LEU A 153 2.81 13.80 0.88
N THR A 154 3.56 14.90 0.77
CA THR A 154 4.96 14.98 1.22
C THR A 154 5.12 15.76 2.53
N HIS A 155 4.03 16.40 2.97
CA HIS A 155 3.93 17.16 4.21
C HIS A 155 2.67 16.68 4.94
N HIS A 156 2.84 15.65 5.75
CA HIS A 156 1.79 15.17 6.64
C HIS A 156 1.62 16.17 7.78
N ALA A 157 0.40 16.63 8.00
CA ALA A 157 0.02 17.59 9.05
C ALA A 157 -1.42 17.30 9.54
N ASP A 158 -1.79 16.03 9.45
CA ASP A 158 -3.01 15.50 10.05
C ASP A 158 -2.61 14.81 11.35
N ALA A 159 -3.37 15.03 12.42
CA ALA A 159 -3.11 14.42 13.72
C ALA A 159 -3.97 13.19 14.00
N ARG A 160 -3.43 12.26 14.79
CA ARG A 160 -4.13 11.09 15.33
C ARG A 160 -3.64 10.75 16.73
N ILE A 161 -4.57 10.46 17.62
CA ILE A 161 -4.32 9.94 18.96
C ILE A 161 -5.06 8.61 19.11
N ASP A 162 -4.30 7.52 19.26
CA ASP A 162 -4.81 6.24 19.75
C ASP A 162 -4.51 6.14 21.24
N PHE A 163 -5.54 5.97 22.08
CA PHE A 163 -5.38 6.07 23.54
C PHE A 163 -6.26 5.08 24.30
N THR A 164 -5.69 4.47 25.36
CA THR A 164 -6.46 3.64 26.30
C THR A 164 -6.86 4.49 27.49
N LEU A 165 -8.17 4.64 27.72
CA LEU A 165 -8.69 5.53 28.75
C LEU A 165 -8.33 5.03 30.16
N PRO A 166 -7.73 5.85 31.04
CA PRO A 166 -7.24 5.41 32.35
C PRO A 166 -8.34 5.26 33.40
N GLU A 167 -9.48 5.92 33.21
CA GLU A 167 -10.57 6.02 34.18
C GLU A 167 -11.94 6.13 33.49
N ASN A 168 -13.01 6.06 34.28
CA ASN A 168 -14.34 6.39 33.79
C ASN A 168 -14.52 7.90 33.88
N GLY A 169 -15.05 8.53 32.83
CA GLY A 169 -15.34 9.95 32.91
C GLY A 169 -15.58 10.61 31.56
N THR A 170 -15.66 11.94 31.63
CA THR A 170 -15.68 12.82 30.47
C THR A 170 -14.25 13.15 30.08
N TYR A 171 -14.00 13.11 28.78
CA TYR A 171 -12.75 13.51 28.15
C TYR A 171 -13.01 14.65 27.20
N PHE A 172 -12.01 15.50 27.02
CA PHE A 172 -12.06 16.65 26.13
C PHE A 172 -10.99 16.53 25.06
N VAL A 173 -11.34 16.87 23.82
CA VAL A 173 -10.43 17.00 22.70
C VAL A 173 -10.46 18.45 22.29
N ARG A 174 -9.29 19.09 22.26
CA ARG A 174 -9.11 20.38 21.60
C ARG A 174 -8.42 20.16 20.26
N LEU A 175 -8.98 20.75 19.22
CA LEU A 175 -8.38 20.88 17.91
C LEU A 175 -7.99 22.35 17.68
N ASP A 176 -6.78 22.59 17.22
CA ASP A 176 -6.34 23.92 16.80
C ASP A 176 -5.31 23.83 15.66
N ASP A 177 -5.12 24.90 14.91
CA ASP A 177 -4.00 25.00 13.95
C ASP A 177 -2.70 25.30 14.71
N LEU A 178 -1.67 24.48 14.50
CA LEU A 178 -0.37 24.62 15.17
C LEU A 178 0.28 25.99 14.91
N GLN A 179 0.07 26.55 13.71
CA GLN A 179 0.56 27.87 13.32
C GLN A 179 -0.42 29.01 13.67
N ARG A 180 -1.53 28.69 14.35
CA ARG A 180 -2.61 29.59 14.76
C ARG A 180 -3.29 30.34 13.61
N LYS A 181 -3.27 29.76 12.42
CA LYS A 181 -4.03 30.26 11.27
C LYS A 181 -5.47 29.74 11.32
N GLY A 182 -6.29 30.21 10.40
CA GLY A 182 -7.68 29.81 10.25
C GLY A 182 -8.31 30.57 9.10
N GLY A 183 -9.48 30.12 8.67
CA GLY A 183 -10.18 30.64 7.50
C GLY A 183 -11.06 29.58 6.86
N PRO A 184 -11.91 29.97 5.90
CA PRO A 184 -12.88 29.05 5.27
C PRO A 184 -12.24 27.84 4.56
N GLU A 185 -10.95 27.90 4.23
CA GLU A 185 -10.16 26.81 3.67
C GLU A 185 -9.62 25.81 4.69
N TYR A 186 -9.59 26.14 5.99
CA TYR A 186 -9.11 25.30 7.09
C TYR A 186 -10.14 24.26 7.54
N ALA A 187 -10.87 23.71 6.57
CA ALA A 187 -11.83 22.66 6.82
C ALA A 187 -11.12 21.37 7.26
N TYR A 188 -11.79 20.57 8.08
CA TYR A 188 -11.31 19.28 8.56
C TYR A 188 -12.46 18.28 8.70
N ARG A 189 -12.08 17.01 8.84
CA ARG A 189 -12.96 15.98 9.39
C ARG A 189 -12.36 15.43 10.68
N LEU A 190 -13.12 15.46 11.76
CA LEU A 190 -12.75 14.86 13.04
C LEU A 190 -13.53 13.56 13.26
N SER A 191 -12.84 12.49 13.61
CA SER A 191 -13.45 11.27 14.13
C SER A 191 -13.07 11.06 15.58
N ILE A 192 -14.06 10.80 16.44
CA ILE A 192 -13.87 10.24 17.77
C ILE A 192 -14.59 8.91 17.80
N SER A 193 -13.83 7.81 17.73
CA SER A 193 -14.40 6.47 17.62
C SER A 193 -13.76 5.50 18.60
N LYS A 194 -14.40 4.33 18.75
CA LYS A 194 -13.68 3.17 19.27
C LYS A 194 -12.52 2.87 18.32
N GLU A 195 -11.40 2.43 18.88
CA GLU A 195 -10.31 1.86 18.06
C GLU A 195 -10.92 0.73 17.23
N LYS A 196 -10.66 0.75 15.92
CA LYS A 196 -11.09 -0.27 14.98
C LYS A 196 -9.85 -0.81 14.29
N GLN A 197 -9.66 -2.11 14.38
CA GLN A 197 -8.63 -2.81 13.64
C GLN A 197 -8.94 -2.74 12.14
N ASP A 198 -7.94 -2.37 11.36
CA ASP A 198 -8.08 -2.30 9.91
C ASP A 198 -6.71 -2.39 9.24
N PHE A 199 -6.73 -2.58 7.93
CA PHE A 199 -5.55 -2.53 7.08
C PHE A 199 -5.87 -1.94 5.70
N GLN A 200 -4.82 -1.49 5.02
CA GLN A 200 -4.84 -1.16 3.60
C GLN A 200 -3.65 -1.82 2.92
N LEU A 201 -3.75 -2.01 1.61
CA LEU A 201 -2.72 -2.69 0.82
C LEU A 201 -2.21 -1.81 -0.32
N ARG A 202 -0.90 -1.91 -0.61
CA ARG A 202 -0.26 -1.35 -1.81
C ARG A 202 0.49 -2.44 -2.55
N LEU A 203 0.36 -2.51 -3.87
CA LEU A 203 1.03 -3.48 -4.73
C LEU A 203 2.11 -2.79 -5.55
N VAL A 204 3.34 -3.26 -5.49
CA VAL A 204 4.50 -2.66 -6.17
C VAL A 204 5.30 -3.74 -6.92
N PRO A 205 5.68 -3.52 -8.20
CA PRO A 205 5.32 -2.39 -9.06
C PRO A 205 3.88 -2.48 -9.57
N SER A 206 3.41 -1.41 -10.21
CA SER A 206 2.07 -1.34 -10.82
C SER A 206 1.97 -2.08 -12.16
N SER A 207 3.08 -2.58 -12.70
CA SER A 207 3.06 -3.43 -13.88
C SER A 207 4.22 -4.41 -13.92
N VAL A 208 3.97 -5.60 -14.46
CA VAL A 208 4.99 -6.64 -14.64
C VAL A 208 4.84 -7.36 -15.98
N CYS A 209 5.94 -7.94 -16.45
CA CYS A 209 5.96 -8.81 -17.62
C CYS A 209 6.20 -10.25 -17.16
N VAL A 210 5.28 -11.15 -17.45
CA VAL A 210 5.33 -12.56 -17.06
C VAL A 210 5.48 -13.42 -18.33
N PRO A 211 6.59 -14.12 -18.53
CA PRO A 211 6.72 -15.04 -19.67
C PRO A 211 5.84 -16.28 -19.49
N GLN A 212 5.32 -16.84 -20.59
CA GLN A 212 4.64 -18.13 -20.57
C GLN A 212 5.53 -19.21 -19.92
N GLY A 213 4.96 -19.97 -19.00
CA GLY A 213 5.66 -20.97 -18.19
C GLY A 213 6.59 -20.39 -17.11
N GLY A 214 6.54 -19.07 -16.88
CA GLY A 214 7.40 -18.36 -15.92
C GLY A 214 6.61 -17.54 -14.92
N HIS A 215 7.33 -16.71 -14.17
CA HIS A 215 6.75 -15.81 -13.18
C HIS A 215 7.42 -14.42 -13.19
N ALA A 216 6.72 -13.45 -12.62
CA ALA A 216 7.26 -12.14 -12.26
C ALA A 216 6.98 -11.83 -10.78
N LEU A 217 7.78 -10.92 -10.23
CA LEU A 217 7.74 -10.60 -8.81
C LEU A 217 6.98 -9.32 -8.56
N VAL A 218 6.20 -9.36 -7.50
CA VAL A 218 5.50 -8.20 -6.96
C VAL A 218 5.58 -8.22 -5.44
N THR A 219 5.51 -7.06 -4.82
CA THR A 219 5.47 -6.92 -3.37
C THR A 219 4.15 -6.30 -2.97
N VAL A 220 3.43 -6.92 -2.04
CA VAL A 220 2.29 -6.27 -1.38
C VAL A 220 2.72 -5.75 -0.03
N GLN A 221 2.51 -4.46 0.19
CA GLN A 221 2.75 -3.74 1.42
C GLN A 221 1.44 -3.63 2.22
N ALA A 222 1.49 -3.91 3.51
CA ALA A 222 0.38 -3.77 4.45
C ALA A 222 0.56 -2.52 5.32
N ILE A 223 -0.43 -1.64 5.27
CA ILE A 223 -0.57 -0.47 6.14
C ILE A 223 -1.61 -0.83 7.19
N ARG A 224 -1.15 -1.20 8.39
CA ARG A 224 -2.00 -1.70 9.48
C ARG A 224 -2.38 -0.56 10.42
N THR A 225 -3.63 -0.54 10.88
CA THR A 225 -4.15 0.53 11.77
C THR A 225 -4.95 -0.05 12.93
N GLY A 226 -5.08 0.72 14.02
CA GLY A 226 -5.85 0.31 15.20
C GLY A 226 -5.27 -0.91 15.91
N GLY A 227 -3.94 -1.08 15.88
CA GLY A 227 -3.25 -2.20 16.50
C GLY A 227 -3.45 -3.57 15.82
N PHE A 228 -3.98 -3.61 14.60
CA PHE A 228 -4.15 -4.85 13.86
C PHE A 228 -2.79 -5.51 13.51
N THR A 229 -2.55 -6.72 14.00
CA THR A 229 -1.34 -7.50 13.69
C THR A 229 -1.62 -8.75 12.87
N GLY A 230 -2.89 -9.16 12.71
CA GLY A 230 -3.26 -10.47 12.15
C GLY A 230 -2.74 -10.74 10.74
N GLU A 231 -2.66 -12.01 10.39
CA GLU A 231 -2.32 -12.48 9.03
C GLU A 231 -3.32 -11.94 7.99
N ILE A 232 -2.83 -11.63 6.78
CA ILE A 232 -3.65 -11.18 5.64
C ILE A 232 -3.49 -12.19 4.50
N GLN A 233 -4.59 -12.86 4.15
CA GLN A 233 -4.67 -13.79 3.02
C GLN A 233 -4.88 -13.01 1.73
N LEU A 234 -4.06 -13.22 0.73
CA LEU A 234 -4.11 -12.54 -0.56
C LEU A 234 -4.67 -13.48 -1.63
N SER A 235 -5.35 -12.92 -2.62
CA SER A 235 -5.90 -13.68 -3.75
C SER A 235 -6.01 -12.81 -4.99
N LEU A 236 -6.01 -13.44 -6.16
CA LEU A 236 -6.37 -12.76 -7.41
C LEU A 236 -7.89 -12.73 -7.55
N SER A 237 -8.43 -11.59 -7.97
CA SER A 237 -9.84 -11.46 -8.35
C SER A 237 -9.98 -11.65 -9.86
N ASP A 238 -10.87 -12.56 -10.28
CA ASP A 238 -11.23 -12.80 -11.69
C ASP A 238 -10.04 -13.04 -12.64
N ALA A 239 -8.99 -13.71 -12.17
CA ALA A 239 -7.81 -14.01 -12.99
C ALA A 239 -8.14 -15.02 -14.13
N PRO A 240 -7.59 -14.81 -15.34
CA PRO A 240 -7.70 -15.79 -16.42
C PRO A 240 -7.09 -17.14 -16.05
N GLU A 241 -7.61 -18.21 -16.65
CA GLU A 241 -7.06 -19.55 -16.49
C GLU A 241 -5.56 -19.58 -16.86
N GLY A 242 -4.74 -20.18 -15.99
CA GLY A 242 -3.29 -20.24 -16.15
C GLY A 242 -2.53 -19.06 -15.58
N ILE A 243 -3.19 -18.08 -14.95
CA ILE A 243 -2.54 -17.06 -14.12
C ILE A 243 -2.74 -17.39 -12.65
N GLU A 244 -1.64 -17.46 -11.89
CA GLU A 244 -1.66 -17.85 -10.49
C GLU A 244 -0.86 -16.88 -9.62
N LEU A 245 -1.27 -16.75 -8.36
CA LEU A 245 -0.55 -16.01 -7.33
C LEU A 245 0.06 -16.99 -6.34
N GLN A 246 1.37 -16.93 -6.16
CA GLN A 246 2.10 -17.77 -5.21
C GLN A 246 2.62 -16.92 -4.04
N ARG A 247 2.70 -17.54 -2.86
CA ARG A 247 3.01 -16.89 -1.56
C ARG A 247 2.01 -15.80 -1.18
N ALA A 248 0.74 -16.11 -1.34
CA ALA A 248 -0.36 -15.18 -1.18
C ALA A 248 -0.74 -14.91 0.30
N VAL A 249 0.23 -14.75 1.20
CA VAL A 249 -0.02 -14.50 2.63
C VAL A 249 0.97 -13.46 3.16
N ILE A 250 0.46 -12.40 3.79
CA ILE A 250 1.26 -11.50 4.64
C ILE A 250 1.18 -12.05 6.07
N PRO A 251 2.28 -12.56 6.63
CA PRO A 251 2.26 -13.13 7.98
C PRO A 251 1.81 -12.14 9.06
N GLU A 252 1.47 -12.67 10.23
CA GLU A 252 1.19 -11.85 11.41
C GLU A 252 2.36 -10.90 11.71
N GLY A 253 2.06 -9.63 11.99
CA GLY A 253 3.03 -8.58 12.29
C GLY A 253 3.85 -8.08 11.08
N ALA A 254 3.92 -8.85 10.00
CA ALA A 254 4.67 -8.46 8.81
C ALA A 254 4.00 -7.27 8.09
N SER A 255 4.83 -6.34 7.61
CA SER A 255 4.42 -5.15 6.87
C SER A 255 4.42 -5.35 5.35
N SER A 256 4.94 -6.47 4.85
CA SER A 256 4.91 -6.79 3.43
C SER A 256 5.13 -8.27 3.16
N VAL A 257 4.83 -8.69 1.94
CA VAL A 257 5.25 -9.98 1.38
C VAL A 257 5.65 -9.81 -0.09
N GLN A 258 6.73 -10.48 -0.49
CA GLN A 258 7.07 -10.64 -1.89
C GLN A 258 6.42 -11.90 -2.45
N MET A 259 5.72 -11.74 -3.56
CA MET A 259 4.91 -12.77 -4.22
C MET A 259 5.35 -12.97 -5.66
N MET A 260 4.90 -14.08 -6.24
CA MET A 260 5.09 -14.40 -7.64
C MET A 260 3.74 -14.45 -8.35
N ILE A 261 3.64 -13.72 -9.46
CA ILE A 261 2.59 -13.91 -10.47
C ILE A 261 3.13 -14.89 -11.50
N ALA A 262 2.54 -16.08 -11.57
CA ALA A 262 2.94 -17.13 -12.50
C ALA A 262 1.97 -17.19 -13.69
N ALA A 263 2.52 -17.52 -14.86
CA ALA A 263 1.78 -17.78 -16.09
C ALA A 263 2.08 -19.20 -16.58
N SER A 264 1.05 -19.97 -16.91
CA SER A 264 1.22 -21.29 -17.53
C SER A 264 1.89 -21.17 -18.91
N ASP A 265 2.33 -22.30 -19.47
CA ASP A 265 2.89 -22.36 -20.82
C ASP A 265 1.84 -22.17 -21.93
N ARG A 266 0.55 -22.27 -21.58
CA ARG A 266 -0.60 -22.23 -22.50
C ARG A 266 -1.42 -20.95 -22.45
N VAL A 267 -1.22 -20.11 -21.44
CA VAL A 267 -1.98 -18.85 -21.33
C VAL A 267 -1.67 -17.94 -22.51
N GLU A 268 -2.70 -17.30 -23.08
CA GLU A 268 -2.54 -16.44 -24.25
C GLU A 268 -1.64 -15.23 -23.96
N GLN A 269 -0.83 -14.85 -24.95
CA GLN A 269 0.01 -13.66 -24.88
C GLN A 269 -0.85 -12.41 -25.03
N GLN A 270 -1.01 -11.67 -23.94
CA GLN A 270 -1.90 -10.52 -23.89
C GLN A 270 -1.51 -9.56 -22.75
N LEU A 271 -2.12 -8.38 -22.74
CA LEU A 271 -2.08 -7.47 -21.61
C LEU A 271 -3.34 -7.68 -20.75
N ILE A 272 -3.15 -8.05 -19.48
CA ILE A 272 -4.21 -8.36 -18.54
C ILE A 272 -4.21 -7.28 -17.45
N ALA A 273 -5.37 -6.71 -17.14
CA ALA A 273 -5.56 -5.95 -15.91
C ALA A 273 -5.98 -6.93 -14.82
N LEU A 274 -5.18 -7.05 -13.76
CA LEU A 274 -5.46 -7.94 -12.62
C LEU A 274 -5.74 -7.13 -11.37
N GLU A 275 -6.51 -7.72 -10.45
CA GLU A 275 -6.71 -7.19 -9.11
C GLU A 275 -6.27 -8.21 -8.07
N ILE A 276 -5.59 -7.72 -7.03
CA ILE A 276 -5.26 -8.52 -5.84
C ILE A 276 -6.11 -8.01 -4.68
N GLU A 277 -6.78 -8.92 -4.00
CA GLU A 277 -7.55 -8.64 -2.79
C GLU A 277 -6.88 -9.31 -1.58
N GLY A 278 -6.85 -8.59 -0.46
CA GLY A 278 -6.49 -9.16 0.84
C GLY A 278 -7.70 -9.31 1.75
N GLU A 279 -7.78 -10.44 2.42
CA GLU A 279 -8.79 -10.79 3.41
C GLU A 279 -8.14 -11.03 4.78
N ALA A 280 -8.71 -10.43 5.83
CA ALA A 280 -8.31 -10.72 7.21
C ALA A 280 -9.46 -10.54 8.20
N GLN A 281 -9.33 -11.14 9.38
CA GLN A 281 -10.26 -10.93 10.50
C GLN A 281 -9.84 -9.70 11.31
N CYS A 282 -10.64 -8.64 11.28
CA CYS A 282 -10.45 -7.44 12.11
C CYS A 282 -11.65 -7.27 13.03
N ASP A 283 -11.44 -7.18 14.35
CA ASP A 283 -12.52 -7.06 15.35
C ASP A 283 -13.63 -8.11 15.19
N SER A 284 -13.23 -9.37 14.95
CA SER A 284 -14.13 -10.51 14.69
C SER A 284 -15.01 -10.37 13.44
N LYS A 285 -14.64 -9.50 12.50
CA LYS A 285 -15.29 -9.35 11.19
C LYS A 285 -14.28 -9.53 10.07
N THR A 286 -14.67 -10.28 9.05
CA THR A 286 -13.90 -10.35 7.80
C THR A 286 -13.86 -8.97 7.13
N GLN A 287 -12.66 -8.46 6.91
CA GLN A 287 -12.39 -7.27 6.10
C GLN A 287 -11.70 -7.69 4.81
N ARG A 288 -12.15 -7.10 3.70
CA ARG A 288 -11.55 -7.28 2.36
C ARG A 288 -11.03 -5.95 1.85
N ARG A 289 -9.82 -5.94 1.30
CA ARG A 289 -9.14 -4.74 0.80
C ARG A 289 -8.47 -5.04 -0.52
N ARG A 290 -8.82 -4.27 -1.55
CA ARG A 290 -8.06 -4.24 -2.81
C ARG A 290 -6.64 -3.74 -2.54
N ALA A 291 -5.63 -4.42 -3.06
CA ALA A 291 -4.27 -3.94 -3.12
C ALA A 291 -4.17 -2.86 -4.20
N VAL A 292 -4.01 -1.61 -3.79
CA VAL A 292 -3.93 -0.49 -4.72
C VAL A 292 -2.57 -0.55 -5.43
N PRO A 293 -2.54 -0.68 -6.77
CA PRO A 293 -1.30 -0.69 -7.54
C PRO A 293 -0.52 0.61 -7.29
N ALA A 294 0.80 0.52 -7.21
CA ALA A 294 1.64 1.66 -6.90
C ALA A 294 3.06 1.51 -7.44
N GLU A 295 3.71 2.66 -7.60
CA GLU A 295 5.13 2.76 -7.83
C GLU A 295 5.83 3.19 -6.55
N ASP A 296 6.91 2.51 -6.20
CA ASP A 296 7.80 2.99 -5.16
C ASP A 296 8.72 4.07 -5.73
N ARG A 297 8.58 5.29 -5.21
CA ARG A 297 9.27 6.49 -5.69
C ARG A 297 9.99 7.17 -4.54
N MET A 298 11.23 7.55 -4.81
CA MET A 298 12.07 8.27 -3.84
C MET A 298 12.06 9.77 -4.14
N GLN A 299 11.82 10.58 -3.12
CA GLN A 299 11.98 12.03 -3.14
C GLN A 299 13.25 12.43 -2.40
N ALA A 300 14.08 13.26 -3.06
CA ALA A 300 15.28 13.89 -2.48
C ALA A 300 16.20 12.93 -1.70
N PHE A 301 16.37 11.71 -2.20
CA PHE A 301 17.29 10.68 -1.66
C PHE A 301 16.94 10.10 -0.27
N LEU A 302 15.76 10.40 0.29
CA LEU A 302 15.42 9.93 1.65
C LEU A 302 13.99 9.41 1.77
N TYR A 303 12.99 10.18 1.35
CA TYR A 303 11.58 9.80 1.55
C TYR A 303 11.12 8.89 0.43
N ARG A 304 10.60 7.71 0.78
CA ARG A 304 9.98 6.79 -0.19
C ARG A 304 8.47 6.86 -0.07
N HIS A 305 7.82 6.93 -1.21
CA HIS A 305 6.37 7.03 -1.32
C HIS A 305 5.85 5.95 -2.25
N TRP A 306 4.70 5.36 -1.87
CA TRP A 306 3.95 4.47 -2.75
C TRP A 306 2.93 5.29 -3.53
N VAL A 307 3.32 5.73 -4.72
CA VAL A 307 2.50 6.56 -5.60
C VAL A 307 1.46 5.67 -6.29
N PRO A 308 0.16 5.84 -6.04
CA PRO A 308 -0.86 4.97 -6.62
C PRO A 308 -0.93 5.06 -8.15
N ALA A 309 -1.22 3.92 -8.77
CA ALA A 309 -1.62 3.77 -10.16
C ALA A 309 -3.06 3.24 -10.23
N ASN A 310 -3.73 3.45 -11.36
CA ASN A 310 -5.12 3.05 -11.54
C ASN A 310 -5.27 1.52 -11.60
N ASP A 311 -4.39 0.89 -12.38
CA ASP A 311 -4.48 -0.51 -12.77
C ASP A 311 -3.17 -1.23 -12.46
N PHE A 312 -3.29 -2.51 -12.10
CA PHE A 312 -2.14 -3.42 -12.11
C PHE A 312 -2.14 -4.18 -13.41
N LEU A 313 -1.12 -3.94 -14.23
CA LEU A 313 -1.03 -4.50 -15.59
C LEU A 313 -0.01 -5.63 -15.66
N VAL A 314 -0.47 -6.80 -16.10
CA VAL A 314 0.37 -7.97 -16.35
C VAL A 314 0.42 -8.23 -17.84
N ARG A 315 1.60 -8.07 -18.43
CA ARG A 315 1.84 -8.50 -19.82
C ARG A 315 2.30 -9.95 -19.80
N VAL A 316 1.50 -10.84 -20.38
CA VAL A 316 1.98 -12.18 -20.73
C VAL A 316 2.85 -12.05 -21.98
N SER A 317 4.11 -12.46 -21.87
CA SER A 317 5.08 -12.44 -22.97
C SER A 317 5.37 -13.85 -23.48
N PRO A 318 5.93 -13.99 -24.70
CA PRO A 318 6.43 -15.28 -25.16
C PRO A 318 7.40 -15.90 -24.15
N PRO A 319 7.54 -17.24 -24.12
CA PRO A 319 8.40 -17.93 -23.16
C PRO A 319 9.84 -17.43 -23.27
N LYS A 320 10.57 -17.42 -22.15
CA LYS A 320 11.97 -16.99 -22.15
C LYS A 320 12.79 -17.89 -23.09
N PRO A 321 13.80 -17.34 -23.78
CA PRO A 321 14.72 -18.13 -24.59
C PRO A 321 15.48 -19.18 -23.78
N VAL A 322 15.53 -19.05 -22.46
CA VAL A 322 16.12 -20.04 -21.55
C VAL A 322 15.18 -20.28 -20.37
N THR A 323 14.91 -21.55 -20.09
CA THR A 323 14.16 -22.01 -18.91
C THR A 323 15.11 -22.78 -18.00
N VAL A 324 15.13 -22.42 -16.73
CA VAL A 324 15.85 -23.14 -15.68
C VAL A 324 14.81 -23.83 -14.80
N THR A 325 14.89 -25.14 -14.68
CA THR A 325 14.04 -25.93 -13.80
C THR A 325 14.86 -26.39 -12.61
N LEU A 326 14.40 -26.10 -11.41
CA LEU A 326 15.02 -26.49 -10.15
C LEU A 326 14.31 -27.72 -9.58
N ASP A 327 15.08 -28.66 -9.04
CA ASP A 327 14.51 -29.73 -8.21
C ASP A 327 14.25 -29.17 -6.81
N LEU A 328 13.00 -28.75 -6.58
CA LEU A 328 12.55 -28.20 -5.31
C LEU A 328 12.02 -29.31 -4.36
N PRO A 329 12.10 -29.09 -3.03
CA PRO A 329 11.43 -29.94 -2.04
C PRO A 329 9.92 -30.01 -2.28
N VAL A 330 9.28 -31.10 -1.84
CA VAL A 330 7.83 -31.32 -2.02
C VAL A 330 6.99 -30.25 -1.32
N ASP A 331 7.45 -29.77 -0.17
CA ASP A 331 6.83 -28.68 0.58
C ASP A 331 7.33 -27.28 0.14
N GLY A 332 8.24 -27.22 -0.84
CA GLY A 332 8.83 -25.98 -1.35
C GLY A 332 9.82 -25.31 -0.39
N VAL A 333 10.20 -25.94 0.72
CA VAL A 333 11.08 -25.35 1.74
C VAL A 333 12.38 -26.15 1.88
N PHE A 334 13.51 -25.47 1.67
CA PHE A 334 14.82 -26.05 1.97
C PHE A 334 15.12 -25.94 3.46
N HIS A 335 15.28 -27.08 4.12
CA HIS A 335 15.74 -27.16 5.51
C HIS A 335 17.26 -27.28 5.56
N ALA A 336 17.92 -26.40 6.31
CA ALA A 336 19.38 -26.35 6.40
C ALA A 336 19.86 -26.08 7.83
N ARG A 337 21.07 -26.54 8.15
CA ARG A 337 21.73 -26.24 9.44
C ARG A 337 22.70 -25.07 9.30
N PRO A 338 23.00 -24.34 10.39
CA PRO A 338 24.08 -23.36 10.37
C PRO A 338 25.40 -23.98 9.89
N GLY A 339 26.09 -23.30 8.97
CA GLY A 339 27.35 -23.77 8.37
C GLY A 339 27.21 -24.85 7.30
N SER A 340 25.98 -25.22 6.90
CA SER A 340 25.74 -26.24 5.86
C SER A 340 25.60 -25.64 4.46
N GLU A 341 25.66 -26.52 3.45
CA GLU A 341 25.39 -26.17 2.06
C GLU A 341 24.05 -26.75 1.60
N ILE A 342 23.28 -25.94 0.87
CA ILE A 342 22.07 -26.36 0.17
C ILE A 342 22.45 -26.60 -1.29
N VAL A 343 22.28 -27.83 -1.76
CA VAL A 343 22.60 -28.23 -3.13
C VAL A 343 21.32 -28.46 -3.90
N ILE A 344 21.04 -27.60 -4.88
CA ILE A 344 19.83 -27.62 -5.70
C ILE A 344 20.21 -28.11 -7.10
N PRO A 345 19.78 -29.33 -7.50
CA PRO A 345 19.90 -29.76 -8.88
C PRO A 345 19.09 -28.83 -9.79
N ALA A 346 19.70 -28.46 -10.91
CA ALA A 346 19.05 -27.61 -11.90
C ALA A 346 19.24 -28.20 -13.30
N SER A 347 18.19 -28.12 -14.12
CA SER A 347 18.22 -28.44 -15.54
C SER A 347 17.88 -27.23 -16.39
N LEU A 348 18.49 -27.15 -17.57
CA LEU A 348 18.37 -26.00 -18.47
C LEU A 348 17.83 -26.44 -19.83
N THR A 349 16.79 -25.75 -20.28
CA THR A 349 16.31 -25.82 -21.66
C THR A 349 16.51 -24.45 -22.33
N SER A 350 17.13 -24.43 -23.51
CA SER A 350 17.40 -23.18 -24.26
C SER A 350 16.87 -23.27 -25.68
N LEU A 351 16.21 -22.21 -26.13
CA LEU A 351 15.78 -21.98 -27.50
C LEU A 351 16.96 -21.53 -28.39
N ASP A 352 18.01 -20.93 -27.82
CA ASP A 352 19.23 -20.56 -28.54
C ASP A 352 20.34 -21.63 -28.40
N LYS A 353 21.01 -21.91 -29.52
CA LYS A 353 22.15 -22.83 -29.64
C LYS A 353 23.51 -22.15 -29.41
N THR A 354 23.57 -20.81 -29.33
CA THR A 354 24.81 -20.05 -29.07
C THR A 354 25.13 -19.99 -27.57
N ARG A 355 26.42 -20.15 -27.23
CA ARG A 355 26.86 -20.92 -26.04
C ARG A 355 27.58 -20.07 -25.00
N LYS A 356 26.93 -19.66 -23.92
CA LYS A 356 27.56 -19.32 -22.60
C LYS A 356 26.54 -19.64 -21.49
N GLY A 357 26.98 -20.25 -20.39
CA GLY A 357 26.12 -20.62 -19.24
C GLY A 357 25.40 -19.43 -18.60
N ILE A 358 24.61 -19.69 -17.57
CA ILE A 358 23.81 -18.66 -16.88
C ILE A 358 24.60 -18.12 -15.70
N GLN A 359 24.82 -16.80 -15.66
CA GLN A 359 25.32 -16.16 -14.44
C GLN A 359 24.19 -16.05 -13.42
N LEU A 360 24.45 -16.47 -12.19
CA LEU A 360 23.45 -16.50 -11.13
C LEU A 360 23.75 -15.44 -10.06
N MET A 361 22.70 -14.88 -9.49
CA MET A 361 22.77 -14.01 -8.31
C MET A 361 21.55 -14.16 -7.42
N LEU A 362 21.70 -13.84 -6.14
CA LEU A 362 20.58 -13.66 -5.22
C LEU A 362 20.21 -12.18 -5.14
N VAL A 363 18.91 -11.88 -5.10
CA VAL A 363 18.40 -10.52 -4.86
C VAL A 363 18.16 -10.36 -3.36
N ASP A 364 18.80 -9.33 -2.78
CA ASP A 364 18.69 -8.94 -1.37
C ASP A 364 18.69 -10.13 -0.38
N PRO A 365 19.67 -11.05 -0.46
CA PRO A 365 19.71 -12.18 0.46
C PRO A 365 19.95 -11.72 1.90
N PRO A 366 19.44 -12.45 2.92
CA PRO A 366 19.81 -12.19 4.30
C PRO A 366 21.32 -12.41 4.48
N GLU A 367 21.92 -11.73 5.46
CA GLU A 367 23.37 -11.80 5.69
C GLU A 367 23.88 -13.23 5.95
N TRP A 368 23.01 -14.13 6.42
CA TRP A 368 23.36 -15.52 6.68
C TRP A 368 23.31 -16.44 5.46
N LEU A 369 22.93 -15.97 4.26
CA LEU A 369 22.82 -16.80 3.06
C LEU A 369 23.64 -16.26 1.88
N THR A 370 24.51 -17.10 1.32
CA THR A 370 25.36 -16.74 0.17
C THR A 370 25.22 -17.73 -0.98
N LEU A 371 25.32 -17.27 -2.22
CA LEU A 371 25.36 -18.12 -3.42
C LEU A 371 26.81 -18.45 -3.79
N LYS A 372 27.19 -19.75 -3.74
CA LYS A 372 28.50 -20.23 -4.21
C LYS A 372 28.54 -20.47 -5.72
N THR A 373 27.45 -20.93 -6.32
CA THR A 373 27.40 -21.20 -7.76
C THR A 373 27.12 -19.91 -8.54
N ALA A 374 28.18 -19.21 -8.94
CA ALA A 374 28.04 -17.98 -9.74
C ALA A 374 27.72 -18.23 -11.23
N ASN A 375 27.97 -19.45 -11.74
CA ASN A 375 27.75 -19.78 -13.16
C ASN A 375 27.23 -21.22 -13.33
N LEU A 376 26.04 -21.35 -13.92
CA LEU A 376 25.38 -22.64 -14.15
C LEU A 376 25.67 -23.13 -15.59
N PRO A 377 26.29 -24.32 -15.76
CA PRO A 377 26.60 -24.85 -17.08
C PRO A 377 25.35 -25.23 -17.88
N MET A 378 25.48 -25.19 -19.21
CA MET A 378 24.40 -25.54 -20.13
C MET A 378 24.08 -27.04 -20.03
N ARG A 379 22.79 -27.38 -19.85
CA ARG A 379 22.13 -28.70 -19.71
C ARG A 379 21.71 -29.02 -18.28
N SER A 380 22.66 -29.19 -17.37
CA SER A 380 22.37 -29.45 -15.97
C SER A 380 23.54 -29.03 -15.11
N GLY A 381 23.24 -28.68 -13.86
CA GLY A 381 24.23 -28.28 -12.89
C GLY A 381 23.68 -28.33 -11.48
N ARG A 382 24.48 -27.84 -10.53
CA ARG A 382 24.10 -27.73 -9.13
C ARG A 382 24.27 -26.29 -8.69
N ILE A 383 23.21 -25.73 -8.14
CA ILE A 383 23.24 -24.43 -7.49
C ILE A 383 23.53 -24.70 -6.01
N VAL A 384 24.61 -24.13 -5.52
CA VAL A 384 25.05 -24.30 -4.13
C VAL A 384 24.85 -23.00 -3.39
N LEU A 385 24.04 -23.04 -2.34
CA LEU A 385 23.91 -21.98 -1.36
C LEU A 385 24.68 -22.37 -0.11
N GLU A 386 25.34 -21.41 0.52
CA GLU A 386 26.02 -21.57 1.81
C GLU A 386 25.25 -20.83 2.89
N VAL A 387 24.99 -21.54 3.98
CA VAL A 387 24.40 -20.99 5.20
C VAL A 387 25.52 -20.64 6.17
N SER A 388 25.52 -19.41 6.67
CA SER A 388 26.49 -18.94 7.66
C SER A 388 26.48 -19.83 8.91
N PRO A 389 27.63 -20.13 9.52
CA PRO A 389 27.69 -20.78 10.84
C PRO A 389 26.99 -19.99 11.95
N ASN A 390 26.77 -18.68 11.75
CA ASN A 390 26.11 -17.80 12.70
C ASN A 390 24.61 -17.66 12.46
N ALA A 391 24.02 -18.38 11.51
CA ALA A 391 22.57 -18.38 11.29
C ALA A 391 21.86 -18.89 12.56
N GLU A 392 20.76 -18.26 12.96
CA GLU A 392 20.02 -18.65 14.15
C GLU A 392 19.01 -19.76 13.83
N PRO A 393 18.78 -20.73 14.74
CA PRO A 393 17.68 -21.67 14.59
C PRO A 393 16.35 -20.94 14.37
N ASP A 394 15.51 -21.49 13.49
CA ASP A 394 14.23 -20.90 13.06
C ASP A 394 14.32 -19.63 12.20
N ASP A 395 15.52 -19.17 11.83
CA ASP A 395 15.68 -18.18 10.77
C ASP A 395 14.98 -18.69 9.50
N THR A 396 14.19 -17.80 8.88
CA THR A 396 13.52 -18.09 7.61
C THR A 396 13.81 -16.98 6.62
N ALA A 397 14.01 -17.37 5.36
CA ALA A 397 14.11 -16.42 4.27
C ALA A 397 13.48 -16.97 3.01
N THR A 398 12.96 -16.05 2.21
CA THR A 398 12.60 -16.30 0.83
C THR A 398 13.46 -15.39 -0.03
N VAL A 399 14.34 -15.97 -0.84
CA VAL A 399 15.28 -15.22 -1.68
C VAL A 399 15.04 -15.48 -3.14
N LEU A 400 15.29 -14.48 -3.97
CA LEU A 400 15.12 -14.61 -5.42
C LEU A 400 16.42 -15.05 -6.05
N LEU A 401 16.35 -16.10 -6.86
CA LEU A 401 17.43 -16.50 -7.72
C LEU A 401 17.22 -15.87 -9.09
N GLN A 402 18.14 -15.00 -9.49
CA GLN A 402 18.16 -14.40 -10.82
C GLN A 402 19.23 -15.02 -11.71
N GLY A 403 18.91 -15.13 -13.00
CA GLY A 403 19.80 -15.55 -14.05
C GLY A 403 20.07 -14.43 -15.04
N VAL A 404 21.32 -14.29 -15.48
CA VAL A 404 21.72 -13.41 -16.56
C VAL A 404 22.28 -14.25 -17.70
N VAL A 405 21.67 -14.14 -18.88
CA VAL A 405 22.14 -14.80 -20.10
C VAL A 405 22.57 -13.75 -21.12
N ARG A 406 23.73 -13.97 -21.73
CA ARG A 406 24.20 -13.15 -22.86
C ARG A 406 23.89 -13.90 -24.14
N ILE A 407 22.98 -13.35 -24.95
CA ILE A 407 22.54 -13.93 -26.22
C ILE A 407 23.24 -13.17 -27.35
N ASP A 408 23.86 -13.89 -28.28
CA ASP A 408 24.59 -13.29 -29.41
C ASP A 408 23.65 -12.89 -30.58
N LYS A 409 22.39 -13.39 -30.60
CA LYS A 409 21.29 -12.95 -31.49
C LYS A 409 19.92 -13.42 -30.96
N LEU A 410 18.97 -12.51 -30.78
CA LEU A 410 17.56 -12.89 -30.60
C LEU A 410 17.05 -13.59 -31.89
N PRO A 411 16.18 -14.62 -31.79
CA PRO A 411 15.38 -15.04 -32.94
C PRO A 411 14.70 -13.82 -33.55
N SER A 412 14.54 -13.79 -34.87
CA SER A 412 13.95 -12.67 -35.63
C SER A 412 12.43 -12.55 -35.40
N ASP A 413 12.03 -12.49 -34.14
CA ASP A 413 10.66 -12.40 -33.67
C ASP A 413 10.37 -10.92 -33.35
N PRO A 414 9.40 -10.30 -34.04
CA PRO A 414 9.08 -8.88 -33.88
C PRO A 414 8.70 -8.49 -32.44
N ASP A 415 8.27 -9.43 -31.59
CA ASP A 415 7.91 -9.16 -30.19
C ASP A 415 9.09 -8.93 -29.25
N TYR A 416 10.32 -9.26 -29.68
CA TYR A 416 11.57 -9.02 -28.94
C TYR A 416 12.33 -7.76 -29.41
N MET A 417 11.79 -7.01 -30.37
CA MET A 417 12.49 -5.92 -31.04
C MET A 417 12.26 -4.56 -30.39
N ILE A 418 12.98 -4.28 -29.30
CA ILE A 418 13.50 -2.92 -29.03
C ILE A 418 15.00 -3.04 -28.77
N SER A 419 15.75 -3.39 -29.82
CA SER A 419 17.21 -3.26 -29.84
C SER A 419 17.56 -2.10 -30.77
N PRO A 420 18.25 -1.05 -30.28
CA PRO A 420 18.80 -0.03 -31.16
C PRO A 420 19.69 -0.70 -32.22
N LYS A 421 19.49 -0.35 -33.50
CA LYS A 421 20.32 -0.85 -34.60
C LYS A 421 21.81 -0.68 -34.24
N GLY A 422 22.53 -1.80 -34.08
CA GLY A 422 23.99 -1.81 -33.83
C GLY A 422 24.46 -2.51 -32.56
N VAL A 423 23.57 -2.97 -31.67
CA VAL A 423 23.97 -3.70 -30.45
C VAL A 423 24.01 -5.22 -30.73
N ASN A 424 25.22 -5.77 -30.94
CA ASN A 424 25.42 -7.19 -31.30
C ASN A 424 25.39 -8.17 -30.10
N LYS A 425 25.16 -7.72 -28.88
CA LYS A 425 25.05 -8.57 -27.67
C LYS A 425 24.10 -7.92 -26.67
N THR A 426 22.98 -8.57 -26.34
CA THR A 426 22.09 -8.16 -25.25
C THR A 426 22.21 -9.13 -24.09
N ALA A 427 22.43 -8.59 -22.90
CA ALA A 427 22.25 -9.33 -21.65
C ALA A 427 20.75 -9.31 -21.31
N HIS A 428 20.20 -10.48 -21.00
CA HIS A 428 18.82 -10.63 -20.59
C HIS A 428 18.82 -11.15 -19.16
N ASP A 429 18.30 -10.33 -18.26
CA ASP A 429 18.12 -10.67 -16.85
C ASP A 429 16.73 -11.27 -16.67
N PHE A 430 16.63 -12.32 -15.87
CA PHE A 430 15.36 -12.93 -15.55
C PHE A 430 15.37 -13.61 -14.19
N THR A 431 14.23 -13.55 -13.50
CA THR A 431 14.01 -14.38 -12.31
C THR A 431 13.93 -15.85 -12.73
N ILE A 432 14.72 -16.71 -12.09
CA ILE A 432 14.67 -18.16 -12.26
C ILE A 432 13.58 -18.75 -11.38
N ASP A 433 13.67 -18.47 -10.07
CA ASP A 433 12.75 -18.95 -9.05
C ASP A 433 12.93 -18.14 -7.77
N ALA A 434 12.08 -18.38 -6.79
CA ALA A 434 12.22 -17.86 -5.45
C ALA A 434 12.32 -19.01 -4.45
N LEU A 435 13.41 -19.04 -3.68
CA LEU A 435 13.80 -20.15 -2.82
C LEU A 435 13.42 -19.84 -1.37
N SER A 436 12.55 -20.66 -0.78
CA SER A 436 12.21 -20.58 0.64
C SER A 436 13.13 -21.50 1.45
N ILE A 437 13.77 -20.96 2.49
CA ILE A 437 14.79 -21.63 3.29
C ILE A 437 14.46 -21.44 4.77
N ARG A 438 14.59 -22.51 5.56
CA ARG A 438 14.42 -22.50 7.01
C ARG A 438 15.62 -23.14 7.69
N ILE A 439 16.16 -22.43 8.69
CA ILE A 439 17.25 -22.92 9.52
C ILE A 439 16.70 -23.84 10.59
N THR A 440 17.25 -25.06 10.63
CA THR A 440 16.92 -26.11 11.59
C THR A 440 18.10 -26.36 12.53
N ASN A 441 17.81 -26.90 13.71
CA ASN A 441 18.82 -27.33 14.69
C ASN A 441 19.83 -28.38 14.17
#